data_AF-A0A7J7FCG5-F1
#
_entry.id   AF-A0A7J7FCG5-F1
#
_cell.length_a   1.000
_cell.length_b   1.000
_cell.length_c   1.000
_cell.angle_alpha   90.00
_cell.angle_beta   90.00
_cell.angle_gamma   90.00
#
_symmetry.space_group_name_H-M   'P 1'
#
loop_
_entity.id
_entity.type
_entity.pdbx_description
1 polymer ?
#
loop_
_entity_poly.entity_id
_entity_poly.type
_entity_poly.pdbx_seq_one_letter_code
_entity_poly.pdbx_strand_id
1 'polypeptide(L)'
;MFPKATDMTFKAKLYDNHLGKSNNFQKPRNVKGKPEAHFSLIHYAGTVDYNILGWLQKNKDPLNETVVDLYKKSSLKMLSNLFANYAGADAPIDKTKGKAKKGSSFQTVSALHRENLNKLMTNLRSTHPHFVRCIIPNETKSPGEPQT
;
A
#
# COMPACT_ATOMS: atom_id res chain seq x y z
N MET A 1 4.92 16.49 0.93
CA MET A 1 4.95 15.49 2.03
C MET A 1 5.42 16.18 3.31
N PHE A 2 4.88 15.85 4.50
CA PHE A 2 5.23 16.55 5.75
C PHE A 2 6.59 16.06 6.27
N PRO A 3 7.65 16.90 6.28
CA PRO A 3 9.02 16.44 6.58
C PRO A 3 9.19 15.90 8.01
N LYS A 4 8.33 16.35 8.93
CA LYS A 4 8.34 15.94 10.35
C LYS A 4 7.28 14.89 10.69
N ALA A 5 6.55 14.38 9.69
CA ALA A 5 5.58 13.33 9.95
C ALA A 5 6.28 12.00 10.21
N THR A 6 5.88 11.34 11.30
CA THR A 6 6.33 10.01 11.69
C THR A 6 5.15 9.05 11.68
N ASP A 7 5.41 7.74 11.68
CA ASP A 7 4.36 6.72 11.76
C ASP A 7 3.48 6.93 13.02
N MET A 8 4.07 7.43 14.12
CA MET A 8 3.32 7.77 15.34
C MET A 8 2.40 8.97 15.17
N THR A 9 2.82 10.01 14.44
CA THR A 9 1.90 11.12 14.10
C THR A 9 0.78 10.68 13.15
N PHE A 10 1.05 9.68 12.29
CA PHE A 10 0.02 9.05 11.46
C PHE A 10 -0.98 8.26 12.30
N LYS A 11 -0.50 7.48 13.29
CA LYS A 11 -1.36 6.81 14.28
C LYS A 11 -2.30 7.79 14.97
N ALA A 12 -1.76 8.87 15.53
CA ALA A 12 -2.56 9.86 16.25
C ALA A 12 -3.70 10.38 15.37
N LYS A 13 -3.36 10.79 14.13
CA LYS A 13 -4.37 11.23 13.15
C LYS A 13 -5.39 10.16 12.81
N LEU A 14 -5.01 8.89 12.66
CA LEU A 14 -5.97 7.81 12.43
C LEU A 14 -6.96 7.70 13.60
N TYR A 15 -6.48 7.77 14.83
CA TYR A 15 -7.30 7.69 16.02
C TYR A 15 -8.27 8.87 16.13
N ASP A 16 -7.80 10.10 15.95
CA ASP A 16 -8.63 11.31 16.01
C ASP A 16 -9.76 11.31 14.97
N ASN A 17 -9.48 10.72 13.80
CA ASN A 17 -10.41 10.71 12.67
C ASN A 17 -11.37 9.50 12.68
N HIS A 18 -11.02 8.37 13.30
CA HIS A 18 -11.80 7.13 13.17
C HIS A 18 -12.25 6.50 14.49
N LEU A 19 -11.50 6.67 15.58
CA LEU A 19 -11.88 6.06 16.86
C LEU A 19 -13.19 6.66 17.37
N GLY A 20 -14.17 5.81 17.68
CA GLY A 20 -15.51 6.23 18.12
C GLY A 20 -16.42 6.74 17.00
N LYS A 21 -15.90 6.96 15.78
CA LYS A 21 -16.69 7.36 14.60
C LYS A 21 -16.93 6.22 13.63
N SER A 22 -16.09 5.18 13.67
CA SER A 22 -16.14 4.03 12.77
C SER A 22 -16.10 2.74 13.58
N ASN A 23 -17.20 1.98 13.57
CA ASN A 23 -17.32 0.73 14.33
C ASN A 23 -16.26 -0.32 13.94
N ASN A 24 -15.77 -0.27 12.70
CA ASN A 24 -14.78 -1.22 12.19
C ASN A 24 -13.34 -0.87 12.60
N PHE A 25 -13.10 0.31 13.20
CA PHE A 25 -11.78 0.75 13.65
C PHE A 25 -11.67 0.60 15.18
N GLN A 26 -10.73 -0.23 15.62
CA GLN A 26 -10.61 -0.60 17.03
C GLN A 26 -9.19 -0.43 17.57
N LYS A 27 -9.10 -0.31 18.90
CA LYS A 27 -7.84 -0.46 19.62
C LYS A 27 -7.40 -1.93 19.56
N PRO A 28 -6.10 -2.22 19.39
CA PRO A 28 -5.62 -3.58 19.34
C PRO A 28 -5.71 -4.25 20.71
N ARG A 29 -5.92 -5.56 20.70
CA ARG A 29 -5.89 -6.36 21.93
C ARG A 29 -4.45 -6.71 22.26
N ASN A 30 -4.01 -6.38 23.47
CA ASN A 30 -2.69 -6.76 23.95
C ASN A 30 -2.67 -8.26 24.25
N VAL A 31 -2.08 -9.04 23.36
CA VAL A 31 -1.92 -10.50 23.53
C VAL A 31 -0.46 -10.80 23.79
N LYS A 32 -0.19 -11.48 24.92
CA LYS A 32 1.18 -11.89 25.30
C LYS A 32 1.77 -12.78 24.20
N GLY A 33 2.95 -12.41 23.69
CA GLY A 33 3.66 -13.15 22.64
C GLY A 33 3.36 -12.71 21.20
N LYS A 34 2.42 -11.77 20.97
CA LYS A 34 2.22 -11.16 19.64
C LYS A 34 3.08 -9.90 19.47
N PRO A 35 3.58 -9.62 18.24
CA PRO A 35 4.24 -8.36 17.93
C PRO A 35 3.34 -7.16 18.22
N GLU A 36 3.95 -6.02 18.54
CA GLU A 36 3.23 -4.79 18.85
C GLU A 36 2.30 -4.38 17.69
N ALA A 37 1.02 -4.19 18.01
CA ALA A 37 0.01 -3.68 17.09
C ALA A 37 -0.41 -2.27 17.49
N HIS A 38 -0.74 -1.45 16.50
CA HIS A 38 -1.05 -0.03 16.69
C HIS A 38 -2.54 0.28 16.52
N PHE A 39 -3.26 -0.47 15.70
CA PHE A 39 -4.73 -0.42 15.55
C PHE A 39 -5.23 -1.75 14.97
N SER A 40 -6.53 -1.98 15.04
CA SER A 40 -7.16 -3.16 14.44
C SER A 40 -8.33 -2.79 13.55
N LEU A 41 -8.55 -3.57 12.50
CA LEU A 41 -9.73 -3.46 11.64
C LEU A 41 -10.53 -4.75 11.67
N ILE A 42 -11.85 -4.60 11.77
CA ILE A 42 -12.80 -5.70 11.60
C ILE A 42 -13.04 -5.91 10.11
N HIS A 43 -12.67 -7.09 9.60
CA HIS A 43 -12.98 -7.56 8.26
C HIS A 43 -13.99 -8.70 8.32
N TYR A 44 -14.58 -9.06 7.17
CA TYR A 44 -15.58 -10.14 7.12
C TYR A 44 -15.05 -11.49 7.66
N ALA A 45 -13.75 -11.76 7.46
CA ALA A 45 -13.09 -13.00 7.89
C ALA A 45 -12.55 -12.93 9.33
N GLY A 46 -12.63 -11.77 9.99
CA GLY A 46 -12.12 -11.56 11.34
C GLY A 46 -11.38 -10.23 11.52
N THR A 47 -10.96 -10.00 12.76
CA THR A 47 -10.19 -8.80 13.13
C THR A 47 -8.71 -8.99 12.81
N VAL A 48 -8.11 -7.99 12.16
CA VAL A 48 -6.68 -7.96 11.84
C VAL A 48 -6.01 -6.83 12.60
N ASP A 49 -4.93 -7.17 13.32
CA ASP A 49 -4.09 -6.24 14.05
C ASP A 49 -2.96 -5.72 13.14
N TYR A 50 -2.84 -4.39 13.01
CA TYR A 50 -1.86 -3.75 12.12
C TYR A 50 -0.71 -3.10 12.87
N ASN A 51 0.51 -3.32 12.39
CA ASN A 51 1.70 -2.59 12.78
C ASN A 51 2.04 -1.54 11.71
N ILE A 52 2.19 -0.29 12.12
CA ILE A 52 2.39 0.87 11.21
C ILE A 52 3.85 1.25 10.99
N LEU A 53 4.79 0.58 11.65
CA LEU A 53 6.20 0.96 11.58
C LEU A 53 6.73 0.82 10.15
N GLY A 54 7.36 1.88 9.68
CA GLY A 54 7.90 2.01 8.32
C GLY A 54 6.84 2.28 7.25
N TRP A 55 5.56 2.49 7.59
CA TRP A 55 4.52 2.73 6.59
C TRP A 55 4.78 4.00 5.79
N LEU A 56 5.16 5.10 6.45
CA LEU A 56 5.45 6.33 5.74
C LEU A 56 6.58 6.14 4.73
N GLN A 57 7.65 5.43 5.10
CA GLN A 57 8.79 5.13 4.21
C GLN A 57 8.37 4.23 3.05
N LYS A 58 7.70 3.10 3.33
CA LYS A 58 7.21 2.16 2.32
C LYS A 58 6.28 2.84 1.31
N ASN A 59 5.50 3.82 1.75
CA ASN A 59 4.56 4.54 0.90
C ASN A 59 5.22 5.61 -0.01
N LYS A 60 6.51 5.94 0.20
CA LYS A 60 7.28 6.83 -0.69
C LYS A 60 7.99 6.10 -1.82
N ASP A 61 8.22 4.79 -1.68
CA ASP A 61 9.07 3.99 -2.57
C ASP A 61 10.46 4.61 -2.81
N PRO A 62 11.27 4.85 -1.76
CA PRO A 62 12.54 5.56 -1.90
C PRO A 62 13.58 4.67 -2.59
N LEU A 63 13.80 4.84 -3.90
CA LEU A 63 15.03 4.39 -4.55
C LEU A 63 16.11 5.45 -4.43
N ASN A 64 17.36 5.00 -4.32
CA ASN A 64 18.52 5.90 -4.40
C ASN A 64 18.61 6.49 -5.81
N GLU A 65 18.42 7.81 -5.92
CA GLU A 65 18.37 8.51 -7.21
C GLU A 65 19.66 8.37 -8.01
N THR A 66 20.82 8.37 -7.35
CA THR A 66 22.13 8.17 -8.01
C THR A 66 22.22 6.80 -8.68
N VAL A 67 21.68 5.76 -8.05
CA VAL A 67 21.65 4.40 -8.62
C VAL A 67 20.67 4.34 -9.79
N VAL A 68 19.52 4.99 -9.67
CA VAL A 68 18.55 5.05 -10.78
C VAL A 68 19.13 5.79 -11.99
N ASP A 69 19.86 6.88 -11.76
CA ASP A 69 20.52 7.64 -12.84
C ASP A 69 21.58 6.81 -13.55
N LEU A 70 22.31 5.96 -12.82
CA LEU A 70 23.22 4.99 -13.41
C LEU A 70 22.48 3.98 -14.29
N TYR A 71 21.35 3.45 -13.82
CA TYR A 71 20.54 2.49 -14.58
C TYR A 71 19.91 3.08 -15.83
N LYS A 72 19.44 4.33 -15.77
CA LYS A 72 18.95 5.07 -16.95
C LYS A 72 20.02 5.21 -18.04
N LYS A 73 21.29 5.33 -17.66
CA LYS A 73 22.45 5.47 -18.56
C LYS A 73 23.17 4.16 -18.85
N SER A 74 22.62 3.03 -18.41
CA SER A 74 23.24 1.72 -18.63
C SER A 74 23.42 1.43 -20.13
N SER A 75 24.53 0.80 -20.48
CA SER A 75 24.77 0.25 -21.82
C SER A 75 23.85 -0.93 -22.15
N LEU A 76 23.29 -1.59 -21.13
CA LEU A 76 22.30 -2.65 -21.31
C LEU A 76 20.92 -2.03 -21.58
N LYS A 77 20.48 -2.06 -22.85
CA LYS A 77 19.20 -1.47 -23.31
C LYS A 77 17.99 -1.89 -22.49
N MET A 78 17.94 -3.15 -22.04
CA MET A 78 16.85 -3.63 -21.19
C MET A 78 16.79 -2.84 -19.87
N LEU A 79 17.94 -2.65 -19.22
CA LEU A 79 18.01 -1.95 -17.94
C LEU A 79 17.68 -0.47 -18.09
N SER A 80 18.21 0.20 -19.13
CA SER A 80 17.89 1.60 -19.40
C SER A 80 16.40 1.79 -19.65
N ASN A 81 15.75 0.87 -20.37
CA ASN A 81 14.32 0.96 -20.69
C ASN A 81 13.43 0.79 -19.45
N LEU A 82 13.81 -0.08 -18.50
CA LEU A 82 13.05 -0.27 -17.26
C LEU A 82 13.01 0.99 -16.40
N PHE A 83 14.11 1.76 -16.36
CA PHE A 83 14.24 2.95 -15.54
C PHE A 83 13.96 4.27 -16.29
N ALA A 84 13.66 4.21 -17.58
CA ALA A 84 13.47 5.40 -18.44
C ALA A 84 12.41 6.37 -17.89
N ASN A 85 11.31 5.82 -17.35
CA ASN A 85 10.18 6.59 -16.83
C ASN A 85 10.18 6.75 -15.31
N TYR A 86 11.24 6.32 -14.62
CA TYR A 86 11.32 6.51 -13.18
C TYR A 86 11.49 8.00 -12.87
N ALA A 87 10.46 8.60 -12.27
CA ALA A 87 10.53 9.91 -11.64
C ALA A 87 10.75 9.70 -10.14
N GLY A 88 11.91 10.11 -9.62
CA GLY A 88 12.17 10.10 -8.19
C GLY A 88 11.14 10.96 -7.45
N ALA A 89 10.96 10.69 -6.15
CA ALA A 89 10.02 11.43 -5.31
C ALA A 89 10.32 12.94 -5.28
N ASP A 90 11.58 13.33 -5.52
CA ASP A 90 12.06 14.72 -5.52
C ASP A 90 12.30 15.29 -6.94
N ALA A 91 11.87 14.60 -8.00
CA ALA A 91 12.04 15.09 -9.37
C ALA A 91 11.30 16.43 -9.56
N PRO A 92 11.97 17.48 -10.09
CA PRO A 92 11.34 18.76 -10.32
C PRO A 92 10.19 18.63 -11.32
N ILE A 93 9.05 19.27 -11.02
CA ILE A 93 7.90 19.32 -11.92
C ILE A 93 8.29 20.15 -13.14
N ASP A 94 8.70 19.49 -14.21
CA ASP A 94 8.95 20.15 -15.48
C ASP A 94 7.61 20.58 -16.10
N LYS A 95 7.33 21.88 -16.05
CA LYS A 95 6.08 22.49 -16.51
C LYS A 95 5.98 22.56 -18.05
N THR A 96 6.99 22.09 -18.78
CA THR A 96 7.10 22.31 -20.24
C THR A 96 6.49 21.21 -21.10
N LYS A 97 6.20 20.02 -20.55
CA LYS A 97 5.48 18.94 -21.28
C LYS A 97 4.05 18.80 -20.78
N GLY A 98 3.14 19.44 -21.53
CA GLY A 98 1.70 19.29 -21.32
C GLY A 98 1.29 17.82 -21.23
N LYS A 99 0.57 17.48 -20.15
CA LYS A 99 0.09 16.15 -19.70
C LYS A 99 0.88 15.43 -18.62
N ALA A 100 1.97 15.99 -18.07
CA ALA A 100 2.39 15.57 -16.73
C ALA A 100 1.36 16.10 -15.72
N LYS A 101 0.46 15.23 -15.22
CA LYS A 101 -0.46 15.56 -14.11
C LYS A 101 0.35 16.28 -13.04
N LYS A 102 -0.11 17.46 -12.64
CA LYS A 102 0.49 18.45 -11.72
C LYS A 102 0.73 17.92 -10.27
N GLY A 103 0.99 16.63 -10.08
CA GLY A 103 1.09 15.96 -8.79
C GLY A 103 1.94 14.69 -8.76
N SER A 104 2.82 14.44 -9.75
CA SER A 104 3.71 13.25 -9.73
C SER A 104 4.63 13.24 -8.50
N SER A 105 5.08 14.40 -8.01
CA SER A 105 5.87 14.51 -6.75
C SER A 105 5.05 14.29 -5.47
N PHE A 106 3.74 14.06 -5.60
CA PHE A 106 2.84 13.70 -4.50
C PHE A 106 2.20 12.32 -4.69
N GLN A 107 2.62 11.57 -5.70
CA GLN A 107 2.08 10.25 -5.97
C GLN A 107 2.67 9.23 -5.00
N THR A 108 1.90 8.85 -3.99
CA THR A 108 2.29 7.76 -3.09
C THR A 108 2.03 6.40 -3.72
N VAL A 109 2.71 5.37 -3.23
CA VAL A 109 2.46 3.97 -3.63
C VAL A 109 0.97 3.62 -3.46
N SER A 110 0.38 4.01 -2.33
CA SER A 110 -1.04 3.78 -2.05
C SER A 110 -1.98 4.52 -3.02
N ALA A 111 -1.60 5.69 -3.53
CA ALA A 111 -2.42 6.43 -4.49
C ALA A 111 -2.49 5.72 -5.85
N LEU A 112 -1.35 5.20 -6.33
CA LEU A 112 -1.30 4.41 -7.55
C LEU A 112 -2.13 3.12 -7.43
N HIS A 113 -1.98 2.40 -6.32
CA HIS A 113 -2.76 1.19 -6.06
C HIS A 113 -4.27 1.50 -5.99
N ARG A 114 -4.66 2.62 -5.36
CA ARG A 114 -6.05 3.05 -5.31
C ARG A 114 -6.61 3.38 -6.70
N GLU A 115 -5.84 4.04 -7.56
CA GLU A 115 -6.26 4.31 -8.95
C GLU A 115 -6.48 3.00 -9.73
N ASN A 116 -5.54 2.07 -9.65
CA ASN A 116 -5.64 0.77 -10.31
C ASN A 116 -6.83 -0.05 -9.78
N LEU A 117 -7.03 -0.06 -8.46
CA LEU A 117 -8.16 -0.72 -7.82
C LEU A 117 -9.49 -0.12 -8.28
N ASN A 118 -9.61 1.20 -8.35
CA ASN A 118 -10.83 1.85 -8.82
C ASN A 118 -11.15 1.48 -10.28
N LYS A 119 -10.14 1.47 -11.17
CA LYS A 119 -10.31 1.03 -12.56
C LYS A 119 -10.76 -0.43 -12.65
N LEU A 120 -10.12 -1.30 -11.88
CA LEU A 120 -10.49 -2.71 -11.80
C LEU A 120 -11.94 -2.87 -11.34
N MET A 121 -12.34 -2.20 -10.26
CA MET A 121 -13.71 -2.29 -9.74
C MET A 121 -14.76 -1.73 -10.70
N THR A 122 -14.44 -0.73 -11.53
CA THR A 122 -15.32 -0.28 -12.61
C THR A 122 -15.52 -1.37 -13.66
N ASN A 123 -14.44 -2.00 -14.12
CA ASN A 123 -14.51 -3.08 -15.11
C ASN A 123 -15.25 -4.32 -14.57
N LEU A 124 -15.06 -4.68 -13.30
CA LEU A 124 -15.76 -5.81 -12.69
C LEU A 124 -17.27 -5.54 -12.53
N ARG A 125 -17.68 -4.29 -12.33
CA ARG A 125 -19.10 -3.92 -12.25
C ARG A 125 -19.82 -3.92 -13.60
N SER A 126 -19.08 -3.87 -14.71
CA SER A 126 -19.66 -3.88 -16.06
C SER A 126 -19.83 -5.29 -16.64
N THR A 127 -19.59 -6.33 -15.87
CA THR A 127 -19.70 -7.74 -16.30
C THR A 127 -20.70 -8.51 -15.44
N HIS A 128 -21.09 -9.70 -15.89
CA HIS A 128 -21.91 -10.61 -15.08
C HIS A 128 -21.00 -11.44 -14.16
N PRO A 129 -21.12 -11.33 -12.82
CA PRO A 129 -20.20 -11.99 -11.91
C PRO A 129 -20.52 -13.48 -11.75
N HIS A 130 -19.48 -14.31 -11.77
CA HIS A 130 -19.53 -15.72 -11.37
C HIS A 130 -18.63 -15.92 -10.15
N PHE A 131 -19.13 -16.61 -9.13
CA PHE A 131 -18.44 -16.71 -7.84
C PHE A 131 -17.95 -18.14 -7.55
N VAL A 132 -16.70 -18.22 -7.08
CA VAL A 132 -16.13 -19.42 -6.46
C VAL A 132 -15.58 -18.99 -5.11
N ARG A 133 -16.03 -19.63 -4.02
CA ARG A 133 -15.55 -19.34 -2.66
C ARG A 133 -14.59 -20.44 -2.21
N CYS A 134 -13.29 -20.13 -2.25
CA CYS A 134 -12.27 -21.02 -1.71
C CYS A 134 -12.27 -20.97 -0.17
N ILE A 135 -12.22 -22.14 0.48
CA ILE A 135 -12.13 -22.28 1.94
C ILE A 135 -10.80 -22.96 2.26
N ILE A 136 -10.13 -22.48 3.32
CA ILE A 136 -8.92 -23.11 3.84
C ILE A 136 -9.36 -24.39 4.58
N PRO A 137 -8.93 -25.58 4.16
CA PRO A 137 -9.38 -26.83 4.79
C PRO A 137 -8.72 -27.08 6.15
N ASN A 138 -7.45 -26.67 6.31
CA ASN A 138 -6.69 -26.74 7.55
C ASN A 138 -5.47 -25.78 7.53
N GLU A 139 -4.91 -25.53 8.70
CA GLU A 139 -3.70 -24.70 8.87
C GLU A 139 -2.38 -25.47 8.67
N THR A 140 -2.42 -26.81 8.77
CA THR A 140 -1.26 -27.71 8.58
C THR A 140 -0.86 -27.87 7.13
N LYS A 141 -1.69 -27.41 6.19
CA LYS A 141 -1.55 -27.54 4.74
C LYS A 141 -1.54 -29.01 4.27
N SER A 142 -2.19 -29.90 5.02
CA SER A 142 -2.32 -31.31 4.69
C SER A 142 -3.48 -31.57 3.72
N PRO A 143 -3.31 -32.37 2.66
CA PRO A 143 -4.44 -32.78 1.82
C PRO A 143 -5.36 -33.75 2.58
N GLY A 144 -6.68 -33.61 2.43
CA GLY A 144 -7.67 -34.59 2.92
C GLY A 144 -8.04 -34.51 4.41
N GLU A 145 -7.38 -33.66 5.21
CA GLU A 145 -7.70 -33.48 6.63
C GLU A 145 -8.53 -32.20 6.85
N PRO A 146 -9.83 -32.27 7.16
CA PRO A 146 -10.58 -31.10 7.59
C PRO A 146 -10.16 -30.66 9.00
N GLN A 147 -10.19 -29.35 9.27
CA GLN A 147 -10.08 -28.80 10.63
C GLN A 147 -11.15 -29.43 11.54
N THR A 148 -10.71 -30.17 12.56
CA THR A 148 -11.56 -30.65 13.67
C THR A 148 -11.98 -29.53 14.60
#